data_AF-A0A101UMW0-F1
#
_entry.id   AF-A0A101UMW0-F1
#
_cell.length_a   1.000
_cell.length_b   1.000
_cell.length_c   1.000
_cell.angle_alpha   90.00
_cell.angle_beta   90.00
_cell.angle_gamma   90.00
#
_symmetry.space_group_name_H-M   'P 1'
#
loop_
_entity.id
_entity.type
_entity.pdbx_description
1 polymer ?
#
loop_
_entity_poly.entity_id
_entity_poly.type
_entity_poly.pdbx_seq_one_letter_code
_entity_poly.pdbx_strand_id
1 'polypeptide(L)' 'MHHSMNEQDSESLDSLRDSSSFELRIKTAESKVEVLGILCEHDLSEEVFTDRFPVLAKLFQGLPN' A
#
# COMPACT_ATOMS: atom_id res chain seq x y z
N MET A 1 33.25 -27.54 2.43
CA MET A 1 32.60 -27.18 1.15
C MET A 1 31.32 -26.43 1.49
N HIS A 2 31.07 -25.32 0.80
CA HIS A 2 30.04 -24.32 1.07
C HIS A 2 28.63 -24.92 1.26
N HIS A 3 27.96 -24.59 2.35
CA HIS A 3 26.51 -24.65 2.45
C HIS A 3 25.97 -23.26 2.05
N SER A 4 25.54 -23.11 0.81
CA SER A 4 24.79 -21.94 0.34
C SER A 4 23.44 -22.42 -0.18
N MET A 5 22.50 -22.66 0.73
CA MET A 5 21.09 -22.82 0.43
C MET A 5 20.40 -21.50 0.76
N ASN A 6 20.47 -20.57 -0.19
CA ASN A 6 19.80 -19.27 -0.13
C ASN A 6 18.40 -19.44 -0.73
N GLU A 7 17.51 -20.12 -0.03
CA GLU A 7 16.13 -20.37 -0.48
C GLU A 7 15.07 -19.71 0.42
N GLN A 8 15.40 -18.62 1.13
CA GLN A 8 14.47 -18.02 2.10
C GLN A 8 14.18 -16.52 1.95
N ASP A 9 14.42 -15.91 0.79
CA ASP A 9 14.17 -14.46 0.60
C ASP A 9 13.13 -14.10 -0.46
N SER A 10 12.39 -15.08 -1.00
CA SER A 10 11.44 -14.79 -2.10
C SER A 10 10.00 -14.56 -1.65
N GLU A 11 9.60 -15.03 -0.47
CA GLU A 11 8.22 -14.90 0.03
C GLU A 11 7.98 -13.59 0.82
N SER A 12 8.99 -13.09 1.53
CA SER A 12 8.88 -11.84 2.31
C SER A 12 8.96 -10.58 1.46
N LEU A 13 9.59 -10.67 0.28
CA LEU A 13 9.74 -9.54 -0.64
C LEU A 13 8.45 -9.20 -1.37
N ASP A 14 7.53 -10.14 -1.57
CA ASP A 14 6.26 -9.87 -2.26
C ASP A 14 5.33 -9.05 -1.35
N SER A 15 5.27 -9.39 -0.05
CA SER A 15 4.47 -8.67 0.95
C SER A 15 4.95 -7.23 1.21
N LEU A 16 6.28 -7.00 1.22
CA LEU A 16 6.86 -5.67 1.35
C LEU A 16 6.71 -4.83 0.08
N ARG A 17 6.77 -5.47 -1.09
CA ARG A 17 6.64 -4.82 -2.39
C ARG A 17 5.19 -4.41 -2.66
N ASP A 18 4.22 -5.21 -2.23
CA ASP A 18 2.80 -4.87 -2.30
C ASP A 18 2.47 -3.67 -1.39
N SER A 19 3.00 -3.66 -0.16
CA SER A 19 2.86 -2.52 0.76
C SER A 19 3.49 -1.24 0.21
N SER A 20 4.71 -1.32 -0.35
CA SER A 20 5.36 -0.16 -0.97
C SER A 20 4.64 0.33 -2.22
N SER A 21 4.05 -0.58 -3.00
CA SER A 21 3.31 -0.24 -4.21
C SER A 21 1.96 0.41 -3.88
N PHE A 22 1.26 -0.10 -2.88
CA PHE A 22 0.02 0.49 -2.36
C PHE A 22 0.26 1.90 -1.84
N GLU A 23 1.22 2.09 -0.92
CA GLU A 23 1.51 3.42 -0.36
C GLU A 23 1.94 4.41 -1.45
N LEU A 24 2.72 3.96 -2.43
CA LEU A 24 3.15 4.79 -3.55
C LEU A 24 1.96 5.21 -4.41
N ARG A 25 1.06 4.28 -4.79
CA ARG A 25 -0.14 4.59 -5.57
C ARG A 25 -1.03 5.62 -4.86
N ILE A 26 -1.18 5.50 -3.54
CA ILE A 26 -1.95 6.47 -2.74
C ILE A 26 -1.24 7.83 -2.67
N LYS A 27 0.09 7.86 -2.53
CA LYS A 27 0.87 9.11 -2.52
C LYS A 27 0.89 9.82 -3.88
N THR A 28 0.77 9.07 -4.97
CA THR A 28 0.70 9.61 -6.33
C THR A 28 -0.72 9.97 -6.77
N ALA A 29 -1.74 9.54 -6.03
CA ALA A 29 -3.12 9.85 -6.36
C ALA A 29 -3.38 11.35 -6.26
N GLU A 30 -4.00 11.92 -7.29
CA GLU A 30 -4.28 13.35 -7.38
C GLU A 30 -5.72 13.69 -6.97
N SER A 31 -6.58 12.67 -6.81
CA SER A 31 -7.97 12.80 -6.38
C SER A 31 -8.36 11.70 -5.37
N LYS A 32 -9.37 11.99 -4.55
CA LYS A 32 -10.00 11.01 -3.67
C LYS A 32 -10.59 9.82 -4.42
N VAL A 33 -11.09 10.01 -5.64
CA VAL A 33 -11.66 8.92 -6.44
C VAL A 33 -10.60 7.88 -6.80
N GLU A 34 -9.37 8.32 -7.11
CA GLU A 34 -8.26 7.40 -7.36
C GLU A 34 -7.89 6.61 -6.10
N VAL A 35 -7.80 7.29 -4.96
CA VAL A 35 -7.55 6.63 -3.67
C VAL A 35 -8.62 5.58 -3.38
N LEU A 36 -9.91 5.93 -3.51
CA LEU A 36 -11.01 4.99 -3.30
C LEU A 36 -10.96 3.80 -4.27
N GLY A 37 -10.52 4.01 -5.51
CA GLY A 37 -10.28 2.94 -6.49
C GLY A 37 -9.19 1.97 -6.03
N ILE A 38 -8.06 2.50 -5.56
CA ILE A 38 -6.95 1.71 -5.01
C ILE A 38 -7.39 0.95 -3.75
N LEU A 39 -8.17 1.57 -2.86
CA LEU A 39 -8.72 0.88 -1.69
C LEU A 39 -9.62 -0.30 -2.10
N CYS A 40 -10.47 -0.10 -3.10
CA CYS A 40 -11.35 -1.13 -3.64
C CYS A 40 -10.56 -2.29 -4.27
N GLU A 41 -9.48 -2.01 -5.01
CA GLU A 41 -8.59 -3.05 -5.57
C GLU A 41 -7.96 -3.95 -4.48
N HIS A 42 -7.76 -3.40 -3.28
CA HIS A 42 -7.16 -4.11 -2.14
C HIS A 42 -8.19 -4.62 -1.11
N ASP A 43 -9.49 -4.56 -1.41
CA ASP A 43 -10.59 -4.94 -0.50
C ASP A 43 -10.56 -4.17 0.85
N LEU A 44 -10.06 -2.93 0.81
CA LEU A 44 -9.93 -2.05 1.97
C LEU A 44 -11.08 -1.03 2.01
N SER A 45 -11.64 -0.86 3.21
CA SER A 45 -12.57 0.25 3.50
C SER A 45 -11.80 1.51 3.91
N GLU A 46 -12.39 2.69 3.69
CA GLU A 46 -11.80 3.97 4.10
C GLU A 46 -11.50 4.02 5.61
N GLU A 47 -12.36 3.43 6.44
CA GLU A 47 -12.16 3.33 7.89
C GLU A 47 -10.89 2.53 8.23
N VAL A 48 -10.76 1.33 7.63
CA VAL A 48 -9.58 0.47 7.80
C VAL A 48 -8.32 1.13 7.27
N PHE A 49 -8.42 1.84 6.14
CA PHE A 49 -7.31 2.61 5.58
C PHE A 49 -6.89 3.74 6.52
N THR A 50 -7.85 4.46 7.11
CA THR A 50 -7.55 5.57 8.03
C THR A 50 -6.94 5.09 9.34
N ASP A 51 -7.36 3.93 9.83
CA ASP A 51 -6.80 3.28 11.03
C ASP A 51 -5.39 2.73 10.77
N ARG A 52 -5.20 1.99 9.68
CA ARG A 52 -3.91 1.36 9.35
C ARG A 52 -2.88 2.33 8.77
N PHE A 53 -3.33 3.35 8.05
CA PHE A 53 -2.48 4.31 7.33
C PHE A 53 -2.87 5.77 7.63
N PRO A 54 -2.78 6.22 8.90
CA PRO A 54 -3.20 7.57 9.29
C PRO A 54 -2.39 8.68 8.59
N VAL A 55 -1.16 8.39 8.17
CA VAL A 55 -0.33 9.33 7.41
C VAL A 55 -0.88 9.52 5.99
N LEU A 56 -1.29 8.44 5.33
CA LEU A 56 -1.88 8.50 4.00
C LEU A 56 -3.29 9.08 4.03
N ALA A 57 -4.07 8.78 5.07
CA ALA A 57 -5.40 9.35 5.26
C ALA A 57 -5.38 10.88 5.35
N LYS A 58 -4.33 11.47 5.97
CA LYS A 58 -4.14 12.92 5.97
C LYS A 58 -3.92 13.49 4.57
N LEU A 59 -3.19 12.77 3.70
CA LEU A 59 -3.02 13.17 2.31
C LEU A 59 -4.35 13.08 1.57
N PHE A 60 -5.07 11.96 1.73
CA PHE A 60 -6.40 11.74 1.16
C PHE A 60 -7.40 12.83 1.54
N GLN A 61 -7.43 13.29 2.79
CA GLN A 61 -8.30 14.38 3.22
C GLN A 61 -8.01 15.71 2.51
N GLY A 62 -6.77 15.93 2.06
CA GLY A 62 -6.35 17.13 1.34
C GLY A 62 -6.57 17.08 -0.17
N LEU A 63 -6.92 15.92 -0.72
CA LEU A 63 -7.14 15.76 -2.17
C LEU A 63 -8.49 16.35 -2.61
N PRO A 64 -8.59 16.89 -3.83
CA PRO A 64 -9.87 17.22 -4.44
C PRO A 64 -10.71 15.95 -4.65
N ASN A 65 -12.03 16.11 -4.65
CA ASN A 65 -12.97 15.05 -4.99
C ASN A 65 -12.84 14.73 -6.48
#